data_AF-A0A662CQ14-F1
#
_entry.id   AF-A0A662CQ14-F1
#
_cell.length_a   1.000
_cell.length_b   1.000
_cell.length_c   1.000
_cell.angle_alpha   90.00
_cell.angle_beta   90.00
_cell.angle_gamma   90.00
#
_symmetry.space_group_name_H-M   'P 1'
#
loop_
_entity.id
_entity.type
_entity.pdbx_description
1 polymer ?
#
loop_
_entity_poly.entity_id
_entity_poly.type
_entity_poly.pdbx_seq_one_letter_code
_entity_poly.pdbx_strand_id
1 'polypeptide(L)'
;MYYGYGIYLYSSSNNTFHSIILQENDYYDLYITALSVSDCNNFFQNATGSGDRPIEYYNYSVDLQNKTLSELILCNADNSNITNITIIGSSTKRNNMLYVCRTENITVSKINSSYNRVGVYLSSSNSTTLQNITTNSNYEGIRLSSSSSNTLQNITANSNNYGIRLSSSDNNTLQNITSNYNNYYGIYLLFSSSSNTFQN
;
A
#
# COMPACT_ATOMS: atom_id res chain seq x y z
N MET A 1 -2.96 2.52 -24.76
CA MET A 1 -3.39 1.52 -23.77
C MET A 1 -4.25 2.26 -22.76
N TYR A 2 -5.54 1.94 -22.67
CA TYR A 2 -6.40 2.50 -21.62
C TYR A 2 -6.13 1.70 -20.35
N TYR A 3 -5.77 2.37 -19.26
CA TYR A 3 -5.63 1.72 -17.97
C TYR A 3 -7.04 1.48 -17.42
N GLY A 4 -7.42 0.22 -17.20
CA GLY A 4 -8.71 -0.16 -16.63
C GLY A 4 -8.71 0.05 -15.12
N TYR A 5 -9.00 1.27 -14.67
CA TYR A 5 -9.27 1.60 -13.26
C TYR A 5 -10.77 1.47 -12.99
N GLY A 6 -11.15 0.97 -11.81
CA GLY A 6 -12.53 1.05 -11.33
C GLY A 6 -12.90 2.49 -10.96
N ILE A 7 -12.26 3.01 -9.91
CA ILE A 7 -12.29 4.43 -9.56
C ILE A 7 -10.87 4.96 -9.43
N TYR A 8 -10.62 6.13 -10.03
CA TYR A 8 -9.41 6.89 -9.83
C TYR A 8 -9.74 8.29 -9.34
N LEU A 9 -9.41 8.58 -8.08
CA LEU A 9 -9.49 9.92 -7.51
C LEU A 9 -8.16 10.66 -7.74
N TYR A 10 -8.19 11.74 -8.49
CA TYR A 10 -7.03 12.59 -8.74
C TYR A 10 -7.28 13.98 -8.16
N SER A 11 -6.53 14.35 -7.12
CA SER A 11 -6.66 15.62 -6.40
C SER A 11 -8.12 16.02 -6.16
N SER A 12 -8.90 15.07 -5.67
CA SER A 12 -10.36 15.17 -5.56
C SER A 12 -10.79 14.90 -4.13
N SER A 13 -11.63 15.76 -3.59
CA SER A 13 -12.11 15.74 -2.22
C SER A 13 -13.62 15.92 -2.15
N ASN A 14 -14.18 15.63 -0.98
CA ASN A 14 -15.58 15.73 -0.58
C ASN A 14 -16.55 14.87 -1.41
N ASN A 15 -16.08 13.70 -1.87
CA ASN A 15 -16.93 12.73 -2.56
C ASN A 15 -17.48 11.69 -1.58
N THR A 16 -18.69 11.19 -1.85
CA THR A 16 -19.34 10.11 -1.10
C THR A 16 -19.63 8.96 -2.05
N PHE A 17 -19.11 7.78 -1.71
CA PHE A 17 -19.34 6.53 -2.42
C PHE A 17 -20.12 5.59 -1.51
N HIS A 18 -21.27 5.13 -1.98
CA HIS A 18 -22.16 4.28 -1.20
C HIS A 18 -22.59 3.06 -2.02
N SER A 19 -22.38 1.86 -1.47
CA SER A 19 -22.82 0.60 -2.09
C SER A 19 -22.28 0.41 -3.52
N ILE A 20 -20.98 0.68 -3.71
CA ILE A 20 -20.31 0.56 -5.02
C ILE A 20 -19.63 -0.81 -5.17
N ILE A 21 -19.51 -1.26 -6.42
CA ILE A 21 -18.84 -2.51 -6.80
C ILE A 21 -17.70 -2.18 -7.76
N LEU A 22 -16.47 -2.46 -7.37
CA LEU A 22 -15.22 -2.20 -8.11
C LEU A 22 -14.48 -3.54 -8.27
N GLN A 23 -14.83 -4.34 -9.27
CA GLN A 23 -14.29 -5.70 -9.40
C GLN A 23 -13.58 -5.92 -10.72
N GLU A 24 -12.52 -6.75 -10.67
CA GLU A 24 -11.83 -7.32 -11.82
C GLU A 24 -11.32 -6.27 -12.83
N ASN A 25 -11.00 -5.07 -12.32
CA ASN A 25 -10.40 -4.00 -13.10
C ASN A 25 -8.96 -4.37 -13.48
N ASP A 26 -8.52 -4.04 -14.68
CA ASP A 26 -7.20 -4.46 -15.19
C ASP A 26 -6.02 -3.86 -14.43
N TYR A 27 -6.20 -2.72 -13.75
CA TYR A 27 -5.11 -2.01 -13.09
C TYR A 27 -5.33 -1.81 -11.59
N TYR A 28 -6.35 -1.06 -11.19
CA TYR A 28 -6.75 -0.95 -9.79
C TYR A 28 -8.26 -0.92 -9.66
N ASP A 29 -8.80 -1.52 -8.60
CA ASP A 29 -10.20 -1.32 -8.24
C ASP A 29 -10.42 0.11 -7.74
N LEU A 30 -9.62 0.55 -6.76
CA LEU A 30 -9.63 1.93 -6.27
C LEU A 30 -8.20 2.49 -6.21
N TYR A 31 -7.96 3.64 -6.85
CA TYR A 31 -6.67 4.33 -6.77
C TYR A 31 -6.85 5.81 -6.44
N ILE A 32 -5.91 6.37 -5.69
CA ILE A 32 -5.97 7.76 -5.23
C ILE A 32 -4.60 8.44 -5.42
N THR A 33 -4.64 9.60 -6.06
CA THR A 33 -3.51 10.54 -6.12
C THR A 33 -3.91 11.79 -5.36
N ALA A 34 -3.47 11.90 -4.11
CA ALA A 34 -3.65 13.09 -3.29
C ALA A 34 -2.47 14.04 -3.48
N LEU A 35 -2.73 15.29 -3.90
CA LEU A 35 -1.72 16.35 -4.02
C LEU A 35 -1.64 17.20 -2.74
N SER A 36 -2.64 17.10 -1.88
CA SER A 36 -2.69 17.72 -0.54
C SER A 36 -3.41 16.80 0.45
N VAL A 37 -3.30 17.08 1.76
CA VAL A 37 -4.05 16.34 2.79
C VAL A 37 -5.57 16.50 2.64
N SER A 38 -6.05 17.64 2.12
CA SER A 38 -7.49 17.83 1.88
C SER A 38 -8.06 16.92 0.80
N ASP A 39 -7.22 16.41 -0.10
CA ASP A 39 -7.64 15.44 -1.12
C ASP A 39 -7.99 14.07 -0.52
N CYS A 40 -7.63 13.83 0.75
CA CYS A 40 -8.05 12.65 1.49
C CYS A 40 -9.47 12.78 2.08
N ASN A 41 -10.17 13.90 1.88
CA ASN A 41 -11.53 14.07 2.41
C ASN A 41 -12.57 13.35 1.55
N ASN A 42 -12.52 12.02 1.45
CA ASN A 42 -13.54 11.24 0.74
C ASN A 42 -14.19 10.24 1.69
N PHE A 43 -15.43 9.86 1.42
CA PHE A 43 -16.18 8.91 2.23
C PHE A 43 -16.57 7.69 1.40
N PHE A 44 -16.22 6.50 1.87
CA PHE A 44 -16.61 5.23 1.26
C PHE A 44 -17.39 4.41 2.27
N GLN A 45 -18.57 3.95 1.85
CA GLN A 45 -19.43 3.07 2.63
C GLN A 45 -19.88 1.91 1.75
N ASN A 46 -19.70 0.67 2.24
CA ASN A 46 -20.11 -0.55 1.55
C ASN A 46 -19.49 -0.69 0.14
N ALA A 47 -18.19 -0.42 0.00
CA ALA A 47 -17.48 -0.67 -1.24
C ALA A 47 -17.05 -2.15 -1.33
N THR A 48 -17.37 -2.81 -2.44
CA THR A 48 -17.01 -4.21 -2.71
C THR A 48 -15.97 -4.24 -3.82
N GLY A 49 -14.80 -4.82 -3.53
CA GLY A 49 -13.70 -5.00 -4.49
C GLY A 49 -13.67 -6.39 -5.11
N SER A 50 -12.67 -6.64 -5.96
CA SER A 50 -12.43 -7.93 -6.64
C SER A 50 -12.58 -9.11 -5.68
N GLY A 51 -13.12 -10.23 -6.17
CA GLY A 51 -13.42 -11.44 -5.38
C GLY A 51 -14.40 -11.25 -4.23
N ASP A 52 -15.35 -10.31 -4.38
CA ASP A 52 -16.46 -10.04 -3.46
C ASP A 52 -16.03 -9.70 -2.02
N ARG A 53 -14.86 -9.06 -1.87
CA ARG A 53 -14.31 -8.66 -0.57
C ARG A 53 -14.48 -7.16 -0.34
N PRO A 54 -14.50 -6.69 0.93
CA PRO A 54 -14.63 -5.26 1.21
C PRO A 54 -13.40 -4.46 0.78
N ILE A 55 -13.63 -3.26 0.27
CA ILE A 55 -12.64 -2.17 0.19
C ILE A 55 -12.89 -1.26 1.38
N GLU A 56 -11.85 -0.98 2.17
CA GLU A 56 -11.93 -0.04 3.29
C GLU A 56 -11.05 1.19 3.04
N TYR A 57 -11.58 2.37 3.37
CA TYR A 57 -10.92 3.66 3.22
C TYR A 57 -11.03 4.43 4.54
N TYR A 58 -9.90 4.91 5.06
CA TYR A 58 -9.87 5.73 6.25
C TYR A 58 -9.09 7.02 6.00
N ASN A 59 -9.66 8.14 6.44
CA ASN A 59 -9.03 9.45 6.46
C ASN A 59 -8.96 10.08 7.85
N TYR A 60 -8.95 9.20 8.85
CA TYR A 60 -8.85 9.52 10.27
C TYR A 60 -8.07 8.39 10.95
N SER A 61 -7.55 8.67 12.16
CA SER A 61 -6.82 7.68 12.95
C SER A 61 -7.70 6.46 13.28
N VAL A 62 -7.18 5.26 13.04
CA VAL A 62 -7.92 4.02 13.25
C VAL A 62 -7.03 2.91 13.82
N ASP A 63 -7.59 2.14 14.76
CA ASP A 63 -7.05 0.86 15.19
C ASP A 63 -7.78 -0.27 14.43
N LEU A 64 -7.11 -0.86 13.45
CA LEU A 64 -7.69 -1.88 12.57
C LEU A 64 -7.00 -3.23 12.79
N GLN A 65 -7.79 -4.29 12.99
CA GLN A 65 -7.24 -5.62 13.18
C GLN A 65 -8.11 -6.77 12.64
N ASN A 66 -7.46 -7.88 12.31
CA ASN A 66 -8.08 -9.18 12.03
C ASN A 66 -9.09 -9.15 10.87
N LYS A 67 -8.69 -8.57 9.73
CA LYS A 67 -9.56 -8.47 8.55
C LYS A 67 -8.93 -9.10 7.32
N THR A 68 -9.81 -9.56 6.43
CA THR A 68 -9.46 -9.91 5.04
C THR A 68 -10.21 -8.97 4.12
N LEU A 69 -9.48 -8.22 3.29
CA LEU A 69 -10.00 -7.16 2.44
C LEU A 69 -9.54 -7.38 0.99
N SER A 70 -10.25 -6.79 0.03
CA SER A 70 -9.71 -6.68 -1.33
C SER A 70 -8.64 -5.59 -1.41
N GLU A 71 -8.87 -4.48 -0.73
CA GLU A 71 -8.01 -3.29 -0.73
C GLU A 71 -8.22 -2.50 0.55
N LEU A 72 -7.15 -1.90 1.05
CA LEU A 72 -7.18 -1.02 2.23
C LEU A 72 -6.43 0.25 1.89
N ILE A 73 -7.08 1.39 2.08
CA ILE A 73 -6.49 2.71 1.84
C ILE A 73 -6.56 3.56 3.09
N LEU A 74 -5.42 4.11 3.48
CA LEU A 74 -5.23 5.05 4.57
C LEU A 74 -4.71 6.35 3.96
N CYS A 75 -5.51 7.41 4.00
CA CYS A 75 -5.16 8.69 3.39
C CYS A 75 -5.32 9.80 4.43
N ASN A 76 -4.25 10.45 4.89
CA ASN A 76 -4.31 11.38 6.03
C ASN A 76 -4.88 10.70 7.30
N ALA A 77 -4.50 9.45 7.54
CA ALA A 77 -4.97 8.62 8.65
C ALA A 77 -3.90 8.51 9.74
N ASP A 78 -3.33 9.65 10.14
CA ASP A 78 -2.19 9.72 11.05
C ASP A 78 -2.42 8.99 12.37
N ASN A 79 -1.34 8.46 12.94
CA ASN A 79 -1.35 7.77 14.24
C ASN A 79 -2.21 6.48 14.28
N SER A 80 -2.50 5.88 13.11
CA SER A 80 -3.24 4.62 13.05
C SER A 80 -2.39 3.42 13.51
N ASN A 81 -3.06 2.33 13.89
CA ASN A 81 -2.43 1.04 14.14
C ASN A 81 -3.16 -0.06 13.38
N ILE A 82 -2.45 -0.71 12.46
CA ILE A 82 -3.01 -1.70 11.55
C ILE A 82 -2.29 -3.01 11.80
N THR A 83 -3.03 -4.05 12.18
CA THR A 83 -2.41 -5.35 12.48
C THR A 83 -3.22 -6.54 12.00
N ASN A 84 -2.55 -7.61 11.58
CA ASN A 84 -3.21 -8.86 11.18
C ASN A 84 -4.27 -8.65 10.08
N ILE A 85 -3.85 -8.04 8.97
CA ILE A 85 -4.69 -7.80 7.80
C ILE A 85 -4.18 -8.63 6.64
N THR A 86 -5.11 -9.29 5.93
CA THR A 86 -4.83 -9.97 4.66
C THR A 86 -5.49 -9.22 3.51
N ILE A 87 -4.71 -8.85 2.50
CA ILE A 87 -5.20 -8.23 1.26
C ILE A 87 -5.21 -9.30 0.15
N ILE A 88 -6.39 -9.59 -0.37
CA ILE A 88 -6.61 -10.55 -1.45
C ILE A 88 -7.36 -9.84 -2.56
N GLY A 89 -6.67 -9.46 -3.64
CA GLY A 89 -7.29 -8.85 -4.81
C GLY A 89 -7.93 -9.85 -5.78
N SER A 90 -7.94 -9.49 -7.07
CA SER A 90 -8.35 -10.40 -8.15
C SER A 90 -7.41 -11.60 -8.28
N SER A 91 -7.99 -12.77 -8.51
CA SER A 91 -7.26 -14.02 -8.80
C SER A 91 -6.54 -14.02 -10.16
N THR A 92 -6.86 -13.06 -11.05
CA THR A 92 -6.34 -13.04 -12.43
C THR A 92 -5.69 -11.71 -12.83
N LYS A 93 -6.00 -10.61 -12.14
CA LYS A 93 -5.61 -9.25 -12.59
C LYS A 93 -4.49 -8.60 -11.79
N ARG A 94 -4.20 -9.05 -10.55
CA ARG A 94 -3.23 -8.39 -9.65
C ARG A 94 -3.47 -6.87 -9.59
N ASN A 95 -4.60 -6.45 -9.01
CA ASN A 95 -5.17 -5.11 -9.17
C ASN A 95 -5.54 -4.41 -7.85
N ASN A 96 -4.98 -4.82 -6.72
CA ASN A 96 -5.22 -4.17 -5.42
C ASN A 96 -3.92 -3.96 -4.65
N MET A 97 -4.03 -3.39 -3.45
CA MET A 97 -2.92 -3.14 -2.52
C MET A 97 -3.40 -2.79 -1.10
N LEU A 98 -2.46 -2.74 -0.15
CA LEU A 98 -2.57 -1.87 1.03
C LEU A 98 -1.87 -0.55 0.69
N TYR A 99 -2.59 0.57 0.74
CA TYR A 99 -2.08 1.87 0.36
C TYR A 99 -2.14 2.87 1.51
N VAL A 100 -0.99 3.43 1.86
CA VAL A 100 -0.84 4.51 2.83
C VAL A 100 -0.38 5.75 2.07
N CYS A 101 -1.19 6.79 2.08
CA CYS A 101 -0.98 8.02 1.34
C CYS A 101 -1.04 9.20 2.32
N ARG A 102 -0.06 10.11 2.28
CA ARG A 102 -0.05 11.33 3.11
C ARG A 102 -0.38 11.05 4.58
N THR A 103 0.21 10.00 5.14
CA THR A 103 -0.09 9.56 6.50
C THR A 103 1.21 9.46 7.29
N GLU A 104 1.17 9.91 8.53
CA GLU A 104 2.33 10.03 9.41
C GLU A 104 2.14 9.19 10.68
N ASN A 105 3.25 8.74 11.25
CA ASN A 105 3.31 8.07 12.57
C ASN A 105 2.40 6.83 12.70
N ILE A 106 2.30 6.02 11.64
CA ILE A 106 1.48 4.80 11.62
C ILE A 106 2.32 3.55 11.91
N THR A 107 1.70 2.58 12.60
CA THR A 107 2.23 1.21 12.70
C THR A 107 1.41 0.27 11.84
N VAL A 108 2.06 -0.48 10.96
CA VAL A 108 1.45 -1.50 10.10
C VAL A 108 2.20 -2.80 10.33
N SER A 109 1.52 -3.80 10.89
CA SER A 109 2.15 -5.03 11.34
C SER A 109 1.39 -6.29 10.95
N LYS A 110 2.08 -7.43 10.81
CA LYS A 110 1.45 -8.75 10.54
C LYS A 110 0.55 -8.70 9.30
N ILE A 111 1.07 -8.18 8.20
CA ILE A 111 0.31 -8.03 6.96
C ILE A 111 0.65 -9.16 6.00
N ASN A 112 -0.35 -9.72 5.33
CA ASN A 112 -0.17 -10.54 4.14
C ASN A 112 -0.86 -9.87 2.94
N SER A 113 -0.09 -9.37 1.99
CA SER A 113 -0.59 -8.76 0.75
C SER A 113 0.18 -9.33 -0.44
N SER A 114 -0.12 -10.58 -0.75
CA SER A 114 0.52 -11.34 -1.82
C SER A 114 -0.41 -11.46 -3.05
N TYR A 115 0.15 -11.65 -4.24
CA TYR A 115 -0.58 -11.79 -5.51
C TYR A 115 -1.41 -10.57 -5.95
N ASN A 116 -0.93 -9.37 -5.60
CA ASN A 116 -1.54 -8.07 -5.84
C ASN A 116 -0.71 -7.22 -6.82
N ARG A 117 -1.21 -6.03 -7.18
CA ARG A 117 -0.46 -5.08 -8.03
C ARG A 117 0.74 -4.57 -7.26
N VAL A 118 0.47 -4.08 -6.06
CA VAL A 118 1.45 -3.67 -5.08
C VAL A 118 1.07 -4.34 -3.76
N GLY A 119 2.02 -4.92 -3.04
CA GLY A 119 1.73 -5.50 -1.74
C GLY A 119 1.38 -4.40 -0.73
N VAL A 120 2.35 -3.53 -0.46
CA VAL A 120 2.19 -2.33 0.38
C VAL A 120 2.78 -1.12 -0.33
N TYR A 121 2.03 -0.01 -0.37
CA TYR A 121 2.49 1.25 -0.95
C TYR A 121 2.46 2.38 0.10
N LEU A 122 3.61 3.03 0.33
CA LEU A 122 3.71 4.30 1.04
C LEU A 122 3.95 5.43 0.02
N SER A 123 3.06 6.44 0.00
CA SER A 123 3.21 7.65 -0.81
C SER A 123 3.15 8.88 0.07
N SER A 124 4.16 9.73 0.02
CA SER A 124 4.23 10.96 0.84
C SER A 124 3.93 10.70 2.31
N SER A 125 4.41 9.57 2.85
CA SER A 125 4.10 9.10 4.20
C SER A 125 5.41 8.84 4.94
N ASN A 126 5.62 9.51 6.06
CA ASN A 126 6.86 9.43 6.82
C ASN A 126 6.63 8.81 8.20
N SER A 127 7.73 8.55 8.91
CA SER A 127 7.71 8.07 10.31
C SER A 127 6.83 6.82 10.53
N THR A 128 6.73 5.97 9.52
CA THR A 128 5.92 4.74 9.53
C THR A 128 6.76 3.55 9.97
N THR A 129 6.15 2.65 10.74
CA THR A 129 6.71 1.33 11.06
C THR A 129 5.97 0.24 10.29
N LEU A 130 6.67 -0.44 9.38
CA LEU A 130 6.22 -1.64 8.67
C LEU A 130 6.91 -2.87 9.29
N GLN A 131 6.15 -3.78 9.91
CA GLN A 131 6.73 -4.91 10.64
C GLN A 131 6.05 -6.25 10.33
N ASN A 132 6.82 -7.32 10.15
CA ASN A 132 6.28 -8.68 9.95
C ASN A 132 5.30 -8.73 8.76
N ILE A 133 5.77 -8.30 7.58
CA ILE A 133 4.95 -8.21 6.37
C ILE A 133 5.39 -9.25 5.35
N THR A 134 4.42 -9.93 4.75
CA THR A 134 4.60 -10.84 3.62
C THR A 134 3.94 -10.26 2.37
N THR A 135 4.73 -9.97 1.34
CA THR A 135 4.29 -9.38 0.07
C THR A 135 4.91 -10.13 -1.10
N ASN A 136 4.48 -11.38 -1.29
CA ASN A 136 5.03 -12.26 -2.31
C ASN A 136 4.25 -12.19 -3.63
N SER A 137 4.90 -12.48 -4.75
CA SER A 137 4.26 -12.69 -6.06
C SER A 137 3.41 -11.51 -6.57
N ASN A 138 3.75 -10.29 -6.15
CA ASN A 138 3.20 -9.03 -6.62
C ASN A 138 3.98 -8.50 -7.83
N TYR A 139 3.48 -7.45 -8.48
CA TYR A 139 4.36 -6.68 -9.36
C TYR A 139 5.39 -5.89 -8.52
N GLU A 140 4.96 -5.16 -7.50
CA GLU A 140 5.84 -4.53 -6.51
C GLU A 140 5.51 -5.08 -5.11
N GLY A 141 6.48 -5.62 -4.37
CA GLY A 141 6.25 -6.13 -3.02
C GLY A 141 5.94 -5.00 -2.05
N ILE A 142 6.91 -4.11 -1.83
CA ILE A 142 6.74 -2.86 -1.10
C ILE A 142 7.27 -1.70 -1.94
N ARG A 143 6.50 -0.61 -2.01
CA ARG A 143 6.90 0.64 -2.65
C ARG A 143 6.87 1.79 -1.67
N LEU A 144 7.92 2.59 -1.64
CA LEU A 144 8.01 3.89 -0.97
C LEU A 144 8.23 4.96 -2.05
N SER A 145 7.40 5.99 -2.05
CA SER A 145 7.52 7.15 -2.95
C SER A 145 7.43 8.43 -2.13
N SER A 146 8.48 9.25 -2.18
CA SER A 146 8.56 10.49 -1.37
C SER A 146 8.26 10.24 0.11
N SER A 147 8.74 9.11 0.64
CA SER A 147 8.38 8.57 1.95
C SER A 147 9.67 8.29 2.74
N SER A 148 9.95 9.14 3.72
CA SER A 148 11.23 9.20 4.42
C SER A 148 11.09 8.80 5.90
N SER A 149 12.21 8.51 6.55
CA SER A 149 12.25 8.25 8.00
C SER A 149 11.38 7.07 8.46
N ASN A 150 11.19 6.06 7.60
CA ASN A 150 10.40 4.87 7.91
C ASN A 150 11.28 3.71 8.41
N THR A 151 10.68 2.82 9.19
CA THR A 151 11.30 1.56 9.63
C THR A 151 10.58 0.39 8.98
N LEU A 152 11.31 -0.42 8.21
CA LEU A 152 10.83 -1.67 7.62
C LEU A 152 11.57 -2.82 8.29
N GLN A 153 10.85 -3.70 8.98
CA GLN A 153 11.44 -4.78 9.76
C GLN A 153 10.75 -6.12 9.51
N ASN A 154 11.53 -7.20 9.38
CA ASN A 154 11.03 -8.57 9.20
C ASN A 154 10.07 -8.67 8.00
N ILE A 155 10.57 -8.34 6.82
CA ILE A 155 9.78 -8.32 5.58
C ILE A 155 10.17 -9.52 4.72
N THR A 156 9.17 -10.22 4.18
CA THR A 156 9.34 -11.23 3.13
C THR A 156 8.68 -10.74 1.84
N ALA A 157 9.48 -10.35 0.85
CA ALA A 157 9.06 -9.79 -0.44
C ALA A 157 9.65 -10.61 -1.61
N ASN A 158 9.26 -11.88 -1.70
CA ASN A 158 9.79 -12.82 -2.69
C ASN A 158 8.96 -12.88 -3.97
N SER A 159 9.61 -13.26 -5.07
CA SER A 159 8.95 -13.57 -6.35
C SER A 159 8.14 -12.41 -6.95
N ASN A 160 8.50 -11.16 -6.63
CA ASN A 160 7.88 -9.98 -7.23
C ASN A 160 8.63 -9.55 -8.50
N ASN A 161 8.11 -8.57 -9.25
CA ASN A 161 8.97 -7.91 -10.25
C ASN A 161 10.03 -7.04 -9.55
N TYR A 162 9.60 -6.28 -8.55
CA TYR A 162 10.46 -5.55 -7.63
C TYR A 162 10.08 -5.93 -6.20
N GLY A 163 11.05 -6.39 -5.40
CA GLY A 163 10.78 -6.77 -4.01
C GLY A 163 10.45 -5.56 -3.15
N ILE A 164 11.43 -4.71 -2.89
CA ILE A 164 11.26 -3.42 -2.19
C ILE A 164 11.82 -2.30 -3.06
N ARG A 165 11.03 -1.25 -3.29
CA ARG A 165 11.41 -0.11 -4.11
C ARG A 165 11.27 1.20 -3.35
N LEU A 166 12.34 2.00 -3.31
CA LEU A 166 12.39 3.32 -2.68
C LEU A 166 12.67 4.39 -3.75
N SER A 167 11.78 5.36 -3.88
CA SER A 167 11.91 6.47 -4.83
C SER A 167 11.82 7.80 -4.09
N SER A 168 12.86 8.63 -4.18
CA SER A 168 12.97 9.90 -3.44
C SER A 168 12.62 9.73 -1.96
N SER A 169 13.12 8.65 -1.36
CA SER A 169 12.71 8.17 -0.03
C SER A 169 13.96 8.04 0.83
N ASP A 170 14.16 8.99 1.73
CA ASP A 170 15.41 9.18 2.46
C ASP A 170 15.32 8.68 3.90
N ASN A 171 16.47 8.38 4.50
CA ASN A 171 16.60 8.11 5.94
C ASN A 171 15.73 6.93 6.43
N ASN A 172 15.47 5.93 5.60
CA ASN A 172 14.72 4.73 6.03
C ASN A 172 15.67 3.67 6.59
N THR A 173 15.18 2.91 7.56
CA THR A 173 15.87 1.75 8.13
C THR A 173 15.19 0.48 7.62
N LEU A 174 15.94 -0.38 6.95
CA LEU A 174 15.49 -1.69 6.49
C LEU A 174 16.25 -2.77 7.25
N GLN A 175 15.52 -3.55 8.05
CA GLN A 175 16.06 -4.61 8.88
C GLN A 175 15.40 -5.96 8.60
N ASN A 176 16.18 -7.04 8.54
CA ASN A 176 15.66 -8.41 8.39
C ASN A 176 14.75 -8.57 7.17
N ILE A 177 15.30 -8.23 5.99
CA ILE A 177 14.58 -8.29 4.73
C ILE A 177 14.96 -9.56 3.96
N THR A 178 13.96 -10.36 3.61
CA THR A 178 14.08 -11.46 2.65
C THR A 178 13.42 -11.06 1.35
N SER A 179 14.19 -10.91 0.27
CA SER A 179 13.69 -10.41 -1.03
C SER A 179 14.28 -11.19 -2.20
N ASN A 180 13.96 -12.48 -2.25
CA ASN A 180 14.52 -13.45 -3.18
C ASN A 180 13.65 -13.68 -4.42
N TYR A 181 14.27 -14.16 -5.50
CA TYR A 181 13.58 -14.55 -6.74
C TYR A 181 12.77 -13.44 -7.41
N ASN A 182 13.14 -12.17 -7.19
CA ASN A 182 12.49 -11.05 -7.83
C ASN A 182 12.98 -10.90 -9.28
N ASN A 183 12.07 -10.62 -10.23
CA ASN A 183 12.38 -10.64 -11.66
C ASN A 183 13.36 -9.55 -12.09
N TYR A 184 13.32 -8.38 -11.46
CA TYR A 184 14.23 -7.28 -11.76
C TYR A 184 15.19 -7.01 -10.61
N TYR A 185 14.67 -6.64 -9.44
CA TYR A 185 15.50 -6.29 -8.28
C TYR A 185 14.84 -6.72 -6.97
N GLY A 186 15.63 -7.28 -6.05
CA GLY A 186 15.17 -7.56 -4.69
C GLY A 186 14.94 -6.28 -3.89
N ILE A 187 15.89 -5.35 -3.96
CA ILE A 187 15.80 -4.02 -3.35
C ILE A 187 16.30 -3.01 -4.39
N TYR A 188 15.53 -1.94 -4.65
CA TYR A 188 15.85 -0.93 -5.65
C TYR A 188 15.64 0.49 -5.13
N LEU A 189 16.69 1.31 -5.15
CA LEU A 189 16.69 2.71 -4.72
C LEU A 189 16.89 3.61 -5.94
N LEU A 190 16.07 4.66 -6.07
CA LEU A 190 16.12 5.57 -7.22
C LEU A 190 15.74 7.01 -6.84
N PHE A 191 16.05 7.94 -7.75
CA PHE A 191 15.70 9.37 -7.68
C PHE A 191 16.02 10.02 -6.32
N SER A 192 17.30 9.95 -5.93
CA SER A 192 17.81 10.54 -4.69
C SER A 192 17.18 9.95 -3.43
N SER A 193 17.22 8.62 -3.28
CA SER A 193 16.85 7.92 -2.03
C SER A 193 18.09 7.70 -1.16
N SER A 194 18.45 8.71 -0.38
CA SER A 194 19.72 8.87 0.31
C SER A 194 19.65 8.45 1.78
N SER A 195 20.80 8.16 2.39
CA SER A 195 20.93 7.90 3.83
C SER A 195 20.06 6.75 4.37
N ASN A 196 19.76 5.76 3.53
CA ASN A 196 19.03 4.57 3.95
C ASN A 196 19.98 3.54 4.59
N THR A 197 19.58 2.92 5.70
CA THR A 197 20.36 1.91 6.44
C THR A 197 19.79 0.52 6.20
N PHE A 198 20.65 -0.44 5.85
CA PHE A 198 20.30 -1.84 5.62
C PHE A 198 21.04 -2.73 6.61
N GLN A 199 20.32 -3.52 7.38
CA GLN A 199 20.89 -4.41 8.38
C GLN A 199 20.11 -5.73 8.50
N ASN A 200 20.78 -6.74 9.05
CA ASN A 200 20.17 -8.01 9.42
C ASN A 200 19.89 -8.06 10.93
#